data_AF-A0AAY5EN75-F1
#
_entry.id   AF-A0AAY5EN75-F1
#
_cell.length_a   1.000
_cell.length_b   1.000
_cell.length_c   1.000
_cell.angle_alpha   90.00
_cell.angle_beta   90.00
_cell.angle_gamma   90.00
#
_symmetry.space_group_name_H-M   'P 1'
#
loop_
_entity.id
_entity.type
_entity.pdbx_description
1 polymer ?
#
loop_
_entity_poly.entity_id
_entity_poly.type
_entity_poly.pdbx_seq_one_letter_code
_entity_poly.pdbx_strand_id
1 'polypeptide(L)'
;MNYICHKCLQSYVHFSSFPIDSCAVKLDSIQLKHGFQLSFKLLKEAQSLEFSALNGKVQYTIWSSSVKPKKGQVTGWGNDKRFIIKSVTFDDQGNYTQKSLKRTVLVNVKVKECVAGETLKIPLRGLTSRQATLDFYSHDLNLTLVDHGLPIGKSHPNYYERLKVTTETIEVLNVSVSDMGNYTLQDDRGRKVLMVIMKLVDHHEKKLNPLVALMLLLGIPAGVCCCCRKRIFKKSGHPTTTTNVQSGNLIPPPGPPPSYNTVVDPAVPGLVRCRTQKGLHLLKAFMNCSN
;
A
#
# COMPACT_ATOMS: atom_id res chain seq x y z
N MET A 1 -60.20 -9.70 21.39
CA MET A 1 -60.36 -9.63 19.92
C MET A 1 -59.73 -8.32 19.43
N ASN A 2 -58.96 -8.42 18.35
CA ASN A 2 -58.22 -7.41 17.55
C ASN A 2 -58.80 -5.98 17.58
N TYR A 3 -58.05 -4.87 17.52
CA TYR A 3 -57.10 -4.48 16.45
C TYR A 3 -56.13 -3.36 16.89
N ILE A 4 -54.98 -3.31 16.21
CA ILE A 4 -53.92 -2.28 16.20
C ILE A 4 -54.37 -1.04 15.40
N CYS A 5 -53.98 0.20 15.77
CA CYS A 5 -53.47 1.17 14.78
C CYS A 5 -52.68 2.35 15.36
N HIS A 6 -51.66 2.73 14.58
CA HIS A 6 -50.69 3.82 14.68
C HIS A 6 -51.28 5.24 14.69
N LYS A 7 -50.56 6.15 15.36
CA LYS A 7 -49.96 7.42 14.87
C LYS A 7 -50.02 8.48 15.96
N CYS A 8 -48.86 8.95 16.43
CA CYS A 8 -48.74 10.22 17.12
C CYS A 8 -47.77 11.09 16.32
N LEU A 9 -48.33 12.15 15.74
CA LEU A 9 -47.65 13.18 14.97
C LEU A 9 -48.17 14.48 15.57
N GLN A 10 -47.30 15.21 16.27
CA GLN A 10 -47.32 16.67 16.46
C GLN A 10 -46.37 17.03 17.62
N SER A 11 -45.43 17.91 17.35
CA SER A 11 -45.30 19.15 18.11
C SER A 11 -44.42 20.13 17.35
N TYR A 12 -45.09 21.19 16.90
CA TYR A 12 -44.52 22.44 16.43
C TYR A 12 -43.66 23.08 17.52
N VAL A 13 -42.46 23.55 17.16
CA VAL A 13 -41.90 24.74 17.81
C VAL A 13 -41.37 25.66 16.71
N HIS A 14 -42.04 26.80 16.58
CA HIS A 14 -41.69 27.90 15.71
C HIS A 14 -40.47 28.60 16.33
N PHE A 15 -39.31 28.53 15.67
CA PHE A 15 -38.18 29.42 15.99
C PHE A 15 -37.91 30.31 14.78
N SER A 16 -38.03 31.60 15.03
CA SER A 16 -37.70 32.73 14.16
C SER A 16 -36.38 32.51 13.42
N SER A 17 -36.42 32.59 12.10
CA SER A 17 -35.24 32.61 11.23
C SER A 17 -34.46 33.91 11.42
N PHE A 18 -33.42 33.89 12.25
CA PHE A 18 -32.32 34.82 12.10
C PHE A 18 -31.45 34.32 10.95
N PRO A 19 -31.09 35.16 9.95
CA PRO A 19 -30.09 34.78 8.98
C PRO A 19 -28.74 34.73 9.71
N ILE A 20 -28.38 33.54 10.21
CA ILE A 20 -26.98 33.25 10.46
C ILE A 20 -26.38 33.14 9.07
N ASP A 21 -25.70 34.19 8.64
CA ASP A 21 -24.72 34.14 7.56
C ASP A 21 -23.66 33.11 7.98
N SER A 22 -23.97 31.84 7.74
CA SER A 22 -23.03 30.75 7.76
C SER A 22 -22.06 31.04 6.62
N CYS A 23 -20.98 31.76 6.94
CA CYS A 23 -19.79 31.86 6.12
C CYS A 23 -19.38 30.44 5.77
N ALA A 24 -19.79 29.98 4.59
CA ALA A 24 -19.42 28.67 4.09
C ALA A 24 -17.91 28.67 3.96
N VAL A 25 -17.23 28.00 4.89
CA VAL A 25 -15.78 27.81 4.85
C VAL A 25 -15.50 27.02 3.57
N LYS A 26 -14.97 27.71 2.55
CA LYS A 26 -14.61 27.07 1.28
C LYS A 26 -13.47 26.10 1.57
N LEU A 27 -13.82 24.82 1.67
CA LEU A 27 -12.90 23.74 1.98
C LEU A 27 -12.19 23.33 0.70
N ASP A 28 -10.87 23.55 0.66
CA ASP A 28 -10.01 23.15 -0.44
C ASP A 28 -9.03 22.09 0.09
N SER A 29 -8.97 20.92 -0.53
CA SER A 29 -8.10 19.82 -0.12
C SER A 29 -6.99 19.58 -1.13
N ILE A 30 -5.74 19.66 -0.69
CA ILE A 30 -4.56 19.44 -1.52
C ILE A 30 -3.88 18.15 -1.07
N GLN A 31 -3.76 17.20 -1.99
CA GLN A 31 -3.06 15.93 -1.77
C GLN A 31 -1.67 15.98 -2.40
N LEU A 32 -0.63 15.76 -1.60
CA LEU A 32 0.77 15.82 -2.04
C LEU A 32 1.54 14.59 -1.60
N LYS A 33 2.51 14.13 -2.40
CA LYS A 33 3.44 13.08 -1.95
C LYS A 33 4.53 13.71 -1.08
N HIS A 34 5.06 12.95 -0.12
CA HIS A 34 6.26 13.36 0.63
C HIS A 34 7.37 13.82 -0.32
N GLY A 35 8.02 14.91 0.01
CA GLY A 35 9.11 15.50 -0.75
C GLY A 35 8.68 16.50 -1.83
N PHE A 36 7.39 16.54 -2.20
CA PHE A 36 6.88 17.41 -3.26
C PHE A 36 6.71 18.85 -2.77
N GLN A 37 6.62 19.80 -3.70
CA GLN A 37 6.38 21.19 -3.35
C GLN A 37 4.89 21.43 -3.05
N LEU A 38 4.59 22.04 -1.90
CA LEU A 38 3.30 22.67 -1.64
C LEU A 38 3.37 24.12 -2.09
N SER A 39 2.36 24.58 -2.84
CA SER A 39 2.26 25.98 -3.23
C SER A 39 0.81 26.40 -3.41
N PHE A 40 0.35 27.40 -2.66
CA PHE A 40 -0.99 27.95 -2.83
C PHE A 40 -1.01 29.48 -2.69
N LYS A 41 -2.00 30.12 -3.31
CA LYS A 41 -2.19 31.58 -3.24
C LYS A 41 -2.68 32.01 -1.86
N LEU A 42 -2.03 33.04 -1.33
CA LEU A 42 -2.51 33.79 -0.17
C LEU A 42 -3.47 34.88 -0.64
N LEU A 43 -4.39 35.31 0.24
CA LEU A 43 -5.22 36.48 -0.03
C LEU A 43 -4.32 37.74 -0.09
N LYS A 44 -4.69 38.71 -0.94
CA LYS A 44 -3.98 39.99 -1.09
C LYS A 44 -3.73 40.66 0.26
N GLU A 45 -4.75 40.64 1.12
CA GLU A 45 -4.76 41.23 2.45
C GLU A 45 -4.43 40.22 3.57
N ALA A 46 -3.97 39.01 3.24
CA ALA A 46 -3.57 38.07 4.27
C ALA A 46 -2.40 38.67 5.06
N GLN A 47 -2.63 38.83 6.37
CA GLN A 47 -1.61 39.25 7.35
C GLN A 47 -1.02 38.06 8.09
N SER A 48 -1.73 36.93 8.14
CA SER A 48 -1.24 35.70 8.77
C SER A 48 -1.73 34.46 8.05
N LEU A 49 -1.04 33.35 8.34
CA LEU A 49 -1.40 32.00 7.97
C LEU A 49 -1.25 31.14 9.23
N GLU A 50 -2.33 30.48 9.62
CA GLU A 50 -2.39 29.59 10.76
C GLU A 50 -2.26 28.15 10.30
N PHE A 51 -1.44 27.37 11.00
CA PHE A 51 -1.32 25.93 10.80
C PHE A 51 -1.90 25.18 11.99
N SER A 52 -2.65 24.12 11.71
CA SER A 52 -3.11 23.14 12.69
C SER A 52 -2.88 21.73 12.17
N ALA A 53 -2.15 20.90 12.91
CA ALA A 53 -1.94 19.51 12.54
C ALA A 53 -3.29 18.73 12.60
N LEU A 54 -3.46 17.72 11.75
CA LEU A 54 -4.71 16.94 11.72
C LEU A 54 -5.00 16.19 13.03
N ASN A 55 -3.97 15.87 13.81
CA ASN A 55 -4.12 15.22 15.11
C ASN A 55 -4.62 16.17 16.22
N GLY A 56 -4.79 17.47 15.91
CA GLY A 56 -5.24 18.49 16.86
C GLY A 56 -4.24 18.87 17.95
N LYS A 57 -3.05 18.25 18.01
CA LYS A 57 -2.07 18.47 19.09
C LYS A 57 -1.20 19.71 18.89
N VAL A 58 -1.06 20.16 17.64
CA VAL A 58 -0.14 21.24 17.27
C VAL A 58 -0.91 22.30 16.50
N GLN A 59 -0.86 23.54 16.99
CA GLN A 59 -1.42 24.70 16.32
C GLN A 59 -0.52 25.91 16.54
N TYR A 60 -0.22 26.65 15.47
CA TYR A 60 0.57 27.88 15.55
C TYR A 60 0.45 28.73 14.27
N THR A 61 0.74 30.03 14.40
CA THR A 61 0.94 30.92 13.25
C THR A 61 2.22 30.53 12.51
N ILE A 62 2.08 29.93 11.33
CA ILE A 62 3.21 29.49 10.50
C ILE A 62 3.87 30.67 9.78
N TRP A 63 3.10 31.73 9.52
CA TRP A 63 3.60 32.96 8.93
C TRP A 63 2.73 34.15 9.33
N SER A 64 3.36 35.31 9.58
CA SER A 64 2.70 36.61 9.60
C SER A 64 3.46 37.63 8.77
N SER A 65 2.80 38.67 8.27
CA SER A 65 3.38 39.64 7.34
C SER A 65 4.58 40.41 7.90
N SER A 66 4.68 40.49 9.23
CA SER A 66 5.72 41.24 9.94
C SER A 66 6.95 40.38 10.27
N VAL A 67 6.89 39.06 10.07
CA VAL A 67 7.96 38.14 10.47
C VAL A 67 8.27 37.10 9.39
N LYS A 68 9.46 36.51 9.46
CA LYS A 68 9.80 35.38 8.59
C LYS A 68 8.91 34.17 8.94
N PRO A 69 8.45 33.40 7.93
CA PRO A 69 7.72 32.16 8.17
C PRO A 69 8.52 31.20 9.07
N LYS A 70 7.86 30.52 9.99
CA LYS A 70 8.45 29.43 10.78
C LYS A 70 8.82 28.23 9.92
N LYS A 71 8.11 28.05 8.80
CA LYS A 71 8.36 27.01 7.80
C LYS A 71 7.91 27.48 6.43
N GLY A 72 8.57 26.98 5.39
CA GLY A 72 8.32 27.41 4.01
C GLY A 72 8.78 28.83 3.74
N GLN A 73 8.23 29.44 2.70
CA GLN A 73 8.51 30.82 2.29
C GLN A 73 7.26 31.46 1.71
N VAL A 74 7.15 32.78 1.84
CA VAL A 74 6.16 33.57 1.11
C VAL A 74 6.86 34.31 -0.02
N THR A 75 6.32 34.18 -1.23
CA THR A 75 6.85 34.82 -2.44
C THR A 75 5.75 35.60 -3.14
N GLY A 76 6.12 36.60 -3.95
CA GLY A 76 5.16 37.41 -4.67
C GLY A 76 4.47 38.46 -3.78
N TRP A 77 3.66 39.29 -4.42
CA TRP A 77 3.06 40.50 -3.84
C TRP A 77 1.62 40.62 -4.34
N GLY A 78 0.77 41.32 -3.58
CA GLY A 78 -0.61 41.56 -3.99
C GLY A 78 -1.40 40.26 -4.29
N ASN A 79 -1.93 40.14 -5.50
CA ASN A 79 -2.74 39.00 -5.95
C ASN A 79 -1.92 37.74 -6.32
N ASP A 80 -0.60 37.87 -6.43
CA ASP A 80 0.32 36.77 -6.75
C ASP A 80 1.15 36.33 -5.54
N LYS A 81 0.77 36.80 -4.35
CA LYS A 81 1.32 36.36 -3.08
C LYS A 81 1.01 34.87 -2.89
N ARG A 82 2.05 34.04 -2.68
CA ARG A 82 1.95 32.59 -2.50
C ARG A 82 2.73 32.14 -1.28
N PHE A 83 2.21 31.12 -0.60
CA PHE A 83 2.95 30.36 0.40
C PHE A 83 3.48 29.08 -0.24
N ILE A 84 4.75 28.76 0.01
CA ILE A 84 5.47 27.65 -0.62
C ILE A 84 6.25 26.86 0.43
N ILE A 85 6.08 25.54 0.45
CA ILE A 85 7.00 24.62 1.12
C ILE A 85 7.70 23.82 0.01
N LYS A 86 9.01 24.00 -0.15
CA LYS A 86 9.78 23.39 -1.27
C LYS A 86 9.68 21.86 -1.28
N SER A 87 9.66 21.25 -0.10
CA SER A 87 9.62 19.79 0.07
C SER A 87 8.78 19.46 1.30
N VAL A 88 7.57 18.95 1.09
CA VAL A 88 6.63 18.63 2.18
C VAL A 88 7.02 17.36 2.91
N THR A 89 6.81 17.40 4.22
CA THR A 89 7.02 16.31 5.17
C THR A 89 5.68 15.91 5.78
N PHE A 90 5.58 14.74 6.43
CA PHE A 90 4.32 14.34 7.09
C PHE A 90 3.89 15.31 8.21
N ASP A 91 4.82 16.06 8.78
CA ASP A 91 4.53 17.10 9.77
C ASP A 91 3.83 18.33 9.17
N ASP A 92 3.82 18.45 7.83
CA ASP A 92 3.09 19.49 7.11
C ASP A 92 1.62 19.13 6.87
N GLN A 93 1.19 17.92 7.26
CA GLN A 93 -0.18 17.48 7.15
C GLN A 93 -1.08 18.18 8.17
N GLY A 94 -2.05 18.94 7.69
CA GLY A 94 -2.86 19.78 8.55
C GLY A 94 -3.70 20.78 7.78
N ASN A 95 -4.38 21.64 8.53
CA ASN A 95 -5.15 22.74 7.99
C ASN A 95 -4.35 24.03 8.03
N TYR A 96 -4.33 24.71 6.89
CA TYR A 96 -3.73 26.02 6.66
C TYR A 96 -4.87 27.02 6.50
N THR A 97 -5.02 27.91 7.47
CA THR A 97 -6.16 28.82 7.56
C THR A 97 -5.72 30.26 7.43
N GLN A 98 -6.39 31.02 6.57
CA GLN A 98 -6.23 32.46 6.42
C GLN A 98 -7.60 33.12 6.43
N LYS A 99 -7.87 34.01 7.40
CA LYS A 99 -9.22 34.53 7.65
C LYS A 99 -10.24 33.37 7.70
N SER A 100 -11.28 33.38 6.86
CA SER A 100 -12.30 32.34 6.75
C SER A 100 -11.99 31.21 5.75
N LEU A 101 -10.87 31.27 5.03
CA LEU A 101 -10.48 30.24 4.06
C LEU A 101 -9.58 29.20 4.73
N LYS A 102 -10.03 27.93 4.67
CA LYS A 102 -9.31 26.79 5.22
C LYS A 102 -8.88 25.85 4.10
N ARG A 103 -7.59 25.60 3.98
CA ARG A 103 -7.03 24.58 3.08
C ARG A 103 -6.52 23.40 3.89
N THR A 104 -6.96 22.20 3.54
CA THR A 104 -6.45 20.98 4.16
C THR A 104 -5.35 20.41 3.27
N VAL A 105 -4.14 20.30 3.80
CA VAL A 105 -3.03 19.64 3.12
C VAL A 105 -2.87 18.25 3.69
N LEU A 106 -2.97 17.26 2.80
CA LEU A 106 -2.74 15.87 3.10
C LEU A 106 -1.44 15.45 2.44
N VAL A 107 -0.51 14.93 3.22
CA VAL A 107 0.70 14.33 2.67
C VAL A 107 0.40 12.85 2.49
N ASN A 108 0.13 12.48 1.23
CA ASN A 108 -0.39 11.21 0.76
C ASN A 108 0.23 10.04 1.52
N VAL A 109 -0.57 9.53 2.43
CA VAL A 109 -0.45 8.20 3.00
C VAL A 109 -0.89 7.21 1.94
N LYS A 110 -0.10 6.17 1.71
CA LYS A 110 -0.48 5.11 0.77
C LYS A 110 -1.36 4.11 1.49
N VAL A 111 -2.60 3.92 1.02
CA VAL A 111 -3.37 2.74 1.40
C VAL A 111 -2.89 1.58 0.54
N LYS A 112 -2.57 0.46 1.19
CA LYS A 112 -2.20 -0.78 0.52
C LYS A 112 -3.12 -1.89 0.99
N GLU A 113 -3.95 -2.34 0.07
CA GLU A 113 -4.78 -3.53 0.25
C GLU A 113 -3.95 -4.78 -0.06
N CYS A 114 -4.06 -5.75 0.84
CA CYS A 114 -3.44 -7.06 0.74
C CYS A 114 -4.49 -8.13 1.05
N VAL A 115 -4.32 -9.30 0.45
CA VAL A 115 -5.05 -10.51 0.85
C VAL A 115 -4.20 -11.26 1.90
N ALA A 116 -4.84 -11.97 2.81
CA ALA A 116 -4.12 -12.78 3.79
C ALA A 116 -3.18 -13.78 3.09
N GLY A 117 -1.96 -13.92 3.59
CA GLY A 117 -0.90 -14.73 3.01
C GLY A 117 -0.02 -14.01 1.98
N GLU A 118 -0.40 -12.83 1.52
CA GLU A 118 0.42 -12.05 0.59
C GLU A 118 1.66 -11.42 1.26
N THR A 119 2.52 -10.81 0.45
CA THR A 119 3.64 -10.01 0.93
C THR A 119 3.32 -8.53 0.82
N LEU A 120 3.37 -7.80 1.95
CA LEU A 120 3.36 -6.35 1.95
C LEU A 120 4.76 -5.84 1.58
N LYS A 121 4.86 -5.05 0.50
CA LYS A 121 6.11 -4.43 0.05
C LYS A 121 6.11 -2.93 0.31
N ILE A 122 7.08 -2.46 1.07
CA ILE A 122 7.26 -1.06 1.44
C ILE A 122 8.50 -0.54 0.71
N PRO A 123 8.35 0.30 -0.32
CA PRO A 123 9.49 0.77 -1.10
C PRO A 123 10.33 1.77 -0.30
N LEU A 124 11.66 1.70 -0.44
CA LEU A 124 12.62 2.55 0.27
C LEU A 124 12.67 4.00 -0.23
N ARG A 125 12.05 4.30 -1.38
CA ARG A 125 11.87 5.67 -1.92
C ARG A 125 13.18 6.48 -2.02
N GLY A 126 14.27 5.82 -2.41
CA GLY A 126 15.57 6.47 -2.59
C GLY A 126 16.47 6.45 -1.36
N LEU A 127 15.99 5.92 -0.23
CA LEU A 127 16.87 5.53 0.87
C LEU A 127 17.69 4.30 0.49
N THR A 128 18.94 4.26 0.95
CA THR A 128 19.67 2.99 1.02
C THR A 128 19.09 2.15 2.16
N SER A 129 19.21 0.82 2.07
CA SER A 129 18.67 -0.07 3.11
C SER A 129 19.21 0.26 4.50
N ARG A 130 20.49 0.66 4.61
CA ARG A 130 21.15 1.02 5.88
C ARG A 130 20.61 2.29 6.53
N GLN A 131 19.94 3.15 5.75
CA GLN A 131 19.34 4.38 6.25
C GLN A 131 17.87 4.18 6.62
N ALA A 132 17.30 3.00 6.39
CA ALA A 132 15.88 2.77 6.51
C ALA A 132 15.52 2.23 7.90
N THR A 133 14.64 2.95 8.58
CA THR A 133 13.95 2.47 9.79
C THR A 133 12.46 2.35 9.49
N LEU A 134 11.85 1.24 9.88
CA LEU A 134 10.44 0.96 9.66
C LEU A 134 9.74 0.68 10.98
N ASP A 135 8.81 1.56 11.34
CA ASP A 135 7.93 1.38 12.49
C ASP A 135 6.55 0.90 12.08
N PHE A 136 5.98 0.04 12.91
CA PHE A 136 4.62 -0.46 12.79
C PHE A 136 3.80 -0.05 14.01
N TYR A 137 2.60 0.44 13.73
CA TYR A 137 1.62 0.83 14.72
C TYR A 137 0.24 0.27 14.37
N SER A 138 -0.34 -0.49 15.29
CA SER A 138 -1.75 -0.87 15.31
C SER A 138 -2.41 -0.39 16.62
N HIS A 139 -3.65 -0.80 16.87
CA HIS A 139 -4.29 -0.47 18.14
C HIS A 139 -3.60 -1.14 19.33
N ASP A 140 -3.09 -2.37 19.14
CA ASP A 140 -2.56 -3.22 20.20
C ASP A 140 -1.04 -3.16 20.32
N LEU A 141 -0.38 -2.70 19.26
CA LEU A 141 1.04 -2.93 19.09
C LEU A 141 1.73 -1.72 18.48
N ASN A 142 2.86 -1.36 19.07
CA ASN A 142 3.78 -0.36 18.54
C ASN A 142 5.18 -0.94 18.62
N LEU A 143 5.82 -1.12 17.47
CA LEU A 143 7.15 -1.72 17.40
C LEU A 143 7.93 -1.24 16.19
N THR A 144 9.25 -1.27 16.32
CA THR A 144 10.17 -1.08 15.20
C THR A 144 10.44 -2.44 14.55
N LEU A 145 10.05 -2.57 13.28
CA LEU A 145 10.25 -3.78 12.49
C LEU A 145 11.68 -3.86 11.94
N VAL A 146 12.18 -2.72 11.45
CA VAL A 146 13.50 -2.59 10.86
C VAL A 146 14.19 -1.36 11.43
N ASP A 147 15.44 -1.50 11.82
CA ASP A 147 16.26 -0.39 12.31
C ASP A 147 17.58 -0.35 11.52
N HIS A 148 17.86 0.78 10.85
CA HIS A 148 19.03 0.95 10.00
C HIS A 148 19.26 -0.22 9.02
N GLY A 149 18.17 -0.73 8.43
CA GLY A 149 18.17 -1.86 7.50
C GLY A 149 18.24 -3.25 8.14
N LEU A 150 18.35 -3.34 9.47
CA LEU A 150 18.36 -4.61 10.20
C LEU A 150 16.93 -4.99 10.62
N PRO A 151 16.42 -6.19 10.30
CA PRO A 151 15.08 -6.61 10.68
C PRO A 151 15.02 -7.02 12.16
N ILE A 152 14.98 -6.05 13.06
CA ILE A 152 14.98 -6.25 14.52
C ILE A 152 13.63 -6.75 15.07
N GLY A 153 12.54 -6.54 14.32
CA GLY A 153 11.20 -7.01 14.67
C GLY A 153 11.07 -8.54 14.71
N LYS A 154 12.09 -9.28 14.25
CA LYS A 154 12.15 -10.75 14.34
C LYS A 154 12.07 -11.28 15.78
N SER A 155 12.35 -10.44 16.78
CA SER A 155 12.18 -10.79 18.20
C SER A 155 10.71 -10.92 18.62
N HIS A 156 9.78 -10.33 17.85
CA HIS A 156 8.35 -10.43 18.11
C HIS A 156 7.75 -11.68 17.45
N PRO A 157 6.96 -12.50 18.16
CA PRO A 157 6.42 -13.77 17.62
C PRO A 157 5.70 -13.62 16.28
N ASN A 158 4.93 -12.56 16.11
CA ASN A 158 4.17 -12.31 14.87
C ASN A 158 5.04 -12.02 13.64
N TYR A 159 6.31 -11.63 13.83
CA TYR A 159 7.21 -11.19 12.77
C TYR A 159 8.46 -12.06 12.63
N TYR A 160 8.59 -13.12 13.43
CA TYR A 160 9.67 -14.09 13.35
C TYR A 160 9.77 -14.66 11.93
N GLU A 161 10.96 -14.56 11.31
CA GLU A 161 11.26 -14.98 9.92
C GLU A 161 10.41 -14.35 8.79
N ARG A 162 9.52 -13.40 9.10
CA ARG A 162 8.63 -12.78 8.11
C ARG A 162 9.13 -11.44 7.57
N LEU A 163 10.21 -10.91 8.13
CA LEU A 163 10.81 -9.63 7.71
C LEU A 163 11.99 -9.85 6.78
N LYS A 164 11.90 -9.28 5.58
CA LYS A 164 12.96 -9.28 4.58
C LYS A 164 13.28 -7.85 4.14
N VAL A 165 14.54 -7.47 4.25
CA VAL A 165 15.04 -6.17 3.77
C VAL A 165 15.84 -6.42 2.51
N THR A 166 15.49 -5.72 1.43
CA THR A 166 16.21 -5.75 0.16
C THR A 166 16.85 -4.39 -0.12
N THR A 167 17.50 -4.26 -1.27
CA THR A 167 18.06 -2.97 -1.72
C THR A 167 16.98 -1.95 -2.09
N GLU A 168 15.74 -2.38 -2.35
CA GLU A 168 14.66 -1.52 -2.85
C GLU A 168 13.44 -1.47 -1.93
N THR A 169 13.24 -2.50 -1.12
CA THR A 169 12.03 -2.70 -0.34
C THR A 169 12.32 -3.27 1.05
N ILE A 170 11.41 -2.97 1.97
CA ILE A 170 11.19 -3.76 3.18
C ILE A 170 9.92 -4.57 2.97
N GLU A 171 9.97 -5.87 3.19
CA GLU A 171 8.87 -6.81 2.95
C GLU A 171 8.43 -7.47 4.24
N VAL A 172 7.10 -7.52 4.45
CA VAL A 172 6.44 -8.33 5.47
C VAL A 172 5.76 -9.50 4.75
N LEU A 173 6.30 -10.70 4.92
CA LEU A 173 5.83 -11.92 4.26
C LEU A 173 4.58 -12.47 4.95
N ASN A 174 3.74 -13.22 4.22
CA ASN A 174 2.59 -13.96 4.74
C ASN A 174 1.67 -13.10 5.64
N VAL A 175 1.26 -11.92 5.16
CA VAL A 175 0.47 -10.95 5.94
C VAL A 175 -0.82 -11.52 6.49
N SER A 176 -1.20 -11.08 7.68
CA SER A 176 -2.34 -11.57 8.45
C SER A 176 -3.05 -10.41 9.15
N VAL A 177 -4.11 -10.73 9.90
CA VAL A 177 -4.92 -9.71 10.60
C VAL A 177 -4.11 -8.90 11.61
N SER A 178 -3.08 -9.49 12.21
CA SER A 178 -2.20 -8.78 13.16
C SER A 178 -1.32 -7.72 12.50
N ASP A 179 -1.18 -7.79 11.18
CA ASP A 179 -0.33 -6.90 10.38
C ASP A 179 -1.09 -5.67 9.86
N MET A 180 -2.40 -5.59 10.13
CA MET A 180 -3.21 -4.41 9.80
C MET A 180 -2.79 -3.22 10.66
N GLY A 181 -2.51 -2.10 10.01
CA GLY A 181 -2.07 -0.90 10.71
C GLY A 181 -1.24 0.03 9.84
N ASN A 182 -0.50 0.90 10.53
CA ASN A 182 0.27 1.97 9.97
C ASN A 182 1.75 1.61 9.98
N TYR A 183 2.37 1.68 8.81
CA TYR A 183 3.79 1.46 8.60
C TYR A 183 4.45 2.79 8.25
N THR A 184 5.43 3.21 9.04
CA THR A 184 6.14 4.47 8.83
C THR A 184 7.60 4.19 8.53
N LEU A 185 8.00 4.46 7.29
CA LEU A 185 9.39 4.45 6.86
C LEU A 185 10.04 5.79 7.20
N GLN A 186 11.19 5.74 7.85
CA GLN A 186 12.01 6.89 8.24
C GLN A 186 13.42 6.73 7.70
N ASP A 187 14.12 7.86 7.57
CA ASP A 187 15.56 7.88 7.32
C ASP A 187 16.39 7.85 8.62
N ASP A 188 17.71 7.86 8.48
CA ASP A 188 18.71 7.85 9.55
C ASP A 188 18.65 9.09 10.48
N ARG A 189 17.88 10.11 10.11
CA ARG A 189 17.64 11.33 10.91
C ARG A 189 16.25 11.34 11.53
N GLY A 190 15.49 10.25 11.44
CA GLY A 190 14.12 10.17 11.93
C GLY A 190 13.13 11.00 11.10
N ARG A 191 13.47 11.36 9.85
CA ARG A 191 12.54 12.04 8.97
C ARG A 191 11.68 10.99 8.28
N LYS A 192 10.37 11.10 8.46
CA LYS A 192 9.39 10.21 7.83
C LYS A 192 9.42 10.37 6.31
N VAL A 193 9.66 9.28 5.58
CA VAL A 193 9.77 9.24 4.11
C VAL A 193 8.52 8.67 3.44
N LEU A 194 7.90 7.67 4.06
CA LEU A 194 6.69 7.03 3.54
C LEU A 194 5.81 6.55 4.70
N MET A 195 4.50 6.78 4.58
CA MET A 195 3.51 6.14 5.45
C MET A 195 2.62 5.24 4.60
N VAL A 196 2.45 3.99 5.02
CA VAL A 196 1.57 3.00 4.40
C VAL A 196 0.54 2.54 5.42
N ILE A 197 -0.75 2.66 5.09
CA ILE A 197 -1.83 2.03 5.85
C ILE A 197 -2.13 0.70 5.15
N MET A 198 -1.81 -0.41 5.80
CA MET A 198 -2.16 -1.73 5.30
C MET A 198 -3.57 -2.10 5.74
N LYS A 199 -4.36 -2.59 4.79
CA LYS A 199 -5.69 -3.16 5.02
C LYS A 199 -5.72 -4.57 4.46
N LEU A 200 -6.44 -5.46 5.13
CA LEU A 200 -6.81 -6.74 4.56
C LEU A 200 -8.11 -6.62 3.77
N VAL A 201 -8.14 -7.31 2.64
CA VAL A 201 -9.33 -7.53 1.82
C VAL A 201 -9.45 -9.02 1.53
N ASP A 202 -10.68 -9.52 1.36
CA ASP A 202 -10.90 -10.95 1.10
C ASP A 202 -10.30 -11.39 -0.23
N HIS A 203 -10.39 -10.52 -1.23
CA HIS A 203 -9.82 -10.72 -2.56
C HIS A 203 -9.53 -9.36 -3.20
N HIS A 204 -8.56 -9.33 -4.11
CA HIS A 204 -8.38 -8.16 -4.96
C HIS A 204 -9.59 -8.03 -5.89
N GLU A 205 -10.21 -6.85 -5.91
CA GLU A 205 -11.20 -6.55 -6.93
C GLU A 205 -10.55 -6.64 -8.30
N LYS A 206 -10.92 -7.68 -9.06
CA LYS A 206 -10.54 -7.77 -10.47
C LYS A 206 -11.35 -6.73 -11.21
N LYS A 207 -10.76 -5.57 -11.48
CA LYS A 207 -11.29 -4.66 -12.49
C LYS A 207 -11.33 -5.41 -13.80
N LEU A 208 -12.52 -5.86 -14.21
CA LEU A 208 -12.70 -6.43 -15.54
C LEU A 208 -12.19 -5.40 -16.54
N ASN A 209 -11.21 -5.80 -17.33
CA ASN A 209 -10.72 -4.95 -18.41
C ASN A 209 -11.91 -4.71 -19.35
N PRO A 210 -12.35 -3.46 -19.57
CA PRO A 210 -13.53 -3.17 -20.39
C PRO A 210 -13.40 -3.75 -21.80
N LEU A 211 -12.18 -3.93 -22.32
CA LEU A 211 -11.95 -4.64 -23.59
C LEU A 211 -12.32 -6.13 -23.53
N VAL A 212 -12.03 -6.83 -22.43
CA VAL A 212 -12.38 -8.25 -22.27
C VAL A 212 -13.89 -8.40 -22.12
N ALA A 213 -14.53 -7.50 -21.35
CA ALA A 213 -15.99 -7.45 -21.25
C ALA A 213 -16.64 -7.16 -22.62
N LEU A 214 -16.06 -6.24 -23.41
CA LEU A 214 -16.54 -5.92 -24.75
C LEU A 214 -16.35 -7.08 -25.73
N MET A 215 -15.22 -7.80 -25.69
CA MET A 215 -14.97 -8.97 -26.56
C MET A 215 -15.94 -10.12 -26.27
N LEU A 216 -16.29 -10.34 -25.00
CA LEU A 216 -17.33 -11.30 -24.62
C LEU A 216 -18.72 -10.86 -25.11
N LEU A 217 -19.00 -9.56 -25.10
CA LEU A 217 -20.29 -8.99 -25.55
C LEU A 217 -20.45 -9.03 -27.08
N LEU A 218 -19.37 -8.76 -27.81
CA LEU A 218 -19.39 -8.72 -29.27
C LEU A 218 -19.55 -10.11 -29.90
N GLY A 219 -19.32 -11.19 -29.12
CA GLY A 219 -19.72 -12.55 -29.49
C GLY A 219 -19.29 -12.98 -30.90
N ILE A 220 -18.21 -12.39 -31.44
CA ILE A 220 -17.79 -12.67 -32.82
C ILE A 220 -17.17 -14.06 -32.78
N PRO A 221 -17.77 -15.08 -33.41
CA PRO A 221 -17.09 -16.35 -33.57
C PRO A 221 -15.85 -16.06 -34.40
N ALA A 222 -14.67 -16.22 -33.81
CA ALA A 222 -13.42 -16.35 -34.56
C ALA A 222 -13.52 -17.66 -35.38
N GLY A 223 -14.30 -17.64 -36.45
CA GLY A 223 -14.69 -18.88 -37.14
C GLY A 223 -15.69 -18.77 -38.29
N VAL A 224 -16.11 -17.58 -38.73
CA VAL A 224 -16.92 -17.45 -39.97
C VAL A 224 -16.39 -16.33 -40.86
N CYS A 225 -15.12 -16.44 -41.26
CA CYS A 225 -14.60 -15.75 -42.45
C CYS A 225 -13.76 -16.72 -43.29
N CYS A 226 -14.34 -17.88 -43.64
CA CYS A 226 -13.72 -18.87 -44.51
C CYS A 226 -14.62 -19.34 -45.67
N CYS A 227 -15.57 -18.52 -46.14
CA CYS A 227 -16.44 -18.91 -47.26
C CYS A 227 -16.34 -18.05 -48.53
N CYS A 228 -15.52 -16.98 -48.57
CA CYS A 228 -15.51 -16.10 -49.74
C CYS A 228 -14.10 -15.86 -50.32
N ARG A 229 -13.39 -16.92 -50.74
CA ARG A 229 -12.37 -16.79 -51.79
C ARG A 229 -11.99 -18.12 -52.44
N LYS A 230 -12.91 -18.66 -53.25
CA LYS A 230 -12.56 -19.60 -54.33
C LYS A 230 -13.32 -19.23 -55.59
N ARG A 231 -12.64 -18.48 -56.47
CA ARG A 231 -12.72 -18.58 -57.95
C ARG A 231 -11.89 -17.45 -58.54
N ILE A 232 -10.65 -17.74 -58.94
CA ILE A 232 -10.11 -17.37 -60.25
C ILE A 232 -9.16 -18.51 -60.67
N PHE A 233 -9.71 -19.30 -61.60
CA PHE A 233 -9.15 -20.05 -62.71
C PHE A 233 -7.69 -20.56 -62.74
N LYS A 234 -7.62 -21.85 -63.10
CA LYS A 234 -6.49 -22.65 -63.59
C LYS A 234 -5.70 -21.97 -64.72
N LYS A 235 -4.38 -22.20 -64.75
CA LYS A 235 -3.66 -22.56 -65.98
C LYS A 235 -2.48 -23.48 -65.66
N SER A 236 -2.47 -24.67 -66.26
CA SER A 236 -1.37 -25.61 -66.24
C SER A 236 -0.38 -25.31 -67.36
N GLY A 237 0.90 -25.51 -67.11
CA GLY A 237 1.97 -25.62 -68.10
C GLY A 237 3.15 -26.40 -67.51
N HIS A 238 3.40 -27.59 -68.06
CA HIS A 238 4.55 -28.50 -67.83
C HIS A 238 5.69 -28.15 -68.85
N PRO A 239 6.92 -28.75 -68.97
CA PRO A 239 7.67 -29.86 -68.28
C PRO A 239 9.06 -29.39 -67.72
N THR A 240 9.94 -30.16 -67.04
CA THR A 240 10.86 -31.22 -67.58
C THR A 240 11.77 -31.80 -66.44
N THR A 241 11.75 -33.14 -66.26
CA THR A 241 12.85 -34.17 -66.18
C THR A 241 14.28 -33.74 -65.69
N THR A 242 15.14 -34.48 -64.95
CA THR A 242 15.25 -35.84 -64.36
C THR A 242 16.60 -36.01 -63.59
N THR A 243 16.64 -36.90 -62.56
CA THR A 243 17.77 -37.74 -61.99
C THR A 243 19.09 -37.08 -61.51
N ASN A 244 19.86 -37.56 -60.50
CA ASN A 244 19.99 -38.83 -59.76
C ASN A 244 20.73 -38.59 -58.39
N VAL A 245 20.28 -39.32 -57.34
CA VAL A 245 21.01 -40.10 -56.29
C VAL A 245 22.28 -39.53 -55.60
N GLN A 246 22.27 -39.41 -54.25
CA GLN A 246 23.09 -40.23 -53.32
C GLN A 246 22.71 -39.99 -51.84
N SER A 247 22.64 -41.11 -51.11
CA SER A 247 22.26 -41.40 -49.72
C SER A 247 23.16 -40.81 -48.61
N GLY A 248 22.61 -40.64 -47.40
CA GLY A 248 23.42 -40.81 -46.17
C GLY A 248 22.96 -40.09 -44.89
N ASN A 249 22.42 -40.87 -43.94
CA ASN A 249 22.44 -40.71 -42.48
C ASN A 249 21.42 -39.80 -41.76
N LEU A 250 20.31 -40.44 -41.35
CA LEU A 250 19.49 -40.08 -40.20
C LEU A 250 20.20 -40.48 -38.88
N ILE A 251 20.28 -39.55 -37.93
CA ILE A 251 20.63 -39.81 -36.52
C ILE A 251 19.31 -39.95 -35.73
N PRO A 252 19.12 -41.01 -34.92
CA PRO A 252 17.88 -41.23 -34.16
C PRO A 252 17.79 -40.36 -32.89
N PRO A 253 16.58 -40.05 -32.39
CA PRO A 253 16.39 -39.26 -31.18
C PRO A 253 16.76 -40.01 -29.89
N PRO A 254 17.19 -39.31 -28.80
CA PRO A 254 17.59 -39.94 -27.55
C PRO A 254 16.41 -40.57 -26.80
N GLY A 255 16.60 -41.81 -26.32
CA GLY A 255 15.64 -42.54 -25.49
C GLY A 255 15.55 -42.05 -24.04
N PRO A 256 14.55 -42.54 -23.28
CA PRO A 256 14.25 -42.07 -21.92
C PRO A 256 15.30 -42.53 -20.88
N PRO A 257 15.41 -41.81 -19.73
CA PRO A 257 16.47 -42.03 -18.75
C PRO A 257 16.33 -43.37 -17.99
N PRO A 258 17.45 -43.98 -17.54
CA PRO A 258 17.43 -45.25 -16.82
C PRO A 258 16.91 -45.13 -15.38
N SER A 259 16.05 -46.07 -14.98
CA SER A 259 15.59 -46.24 -13.59
C SER A 259 16.62 -46.99 -12.77
N TYR A 260 16.90 -46.51 -11.55
CA TYR A 260 17.63 -47.27 -10.54
C TYR A 260 16.78 -47.38 -9.27
N ASN A 261 16.20 -48.57 -9.08
CA ASN A 261 15.79 -49.07 -7.79
C ASN A 261 17.01 -49.75 -7.14
N THR A 262 17.48 -49.25 -6.00
CA THR A 262 18.14 -50.11 -5.00
C THR A 262 17.86 -49.61 -3.59
N VAL A 263 17.46 -50.56 -2.75
CA VAL A 263 17.04 -50.45 -1.35
C VAL A 263 18.24 -50.67 -0.44
N VAL A 264 18.45 -49.71 0.48
CA VAL A 264 18.86 -49.81 1.92
C VAL A 264 20.17 -50.54 2.31
N ASP A 265 21.10 -49.81 2.94
CA ASP A 265 21.33 -49.90 4.40
C ASP A 265 22.06 -48.66 4.98
N PRO A 266 21.63 -48.09 6.13
CA PRO A 266 22.30 -46.98 6.80
C PRO A 266 23.28 -47.48 7.88
N ALA A 267 24.52 -46.99 7.83
CA ALA A 267 25.49 -47.17 8.91
C ALA A 267 25.09 -46.36 10.16
N VAL A 268 25.15 -47.03 11.31
CA VAL A 268 24.69 -46.61 12.64
C VAL A 268 25.51 -45.46 13.25
N PRO A 269 24.92 -44.62 14.14
CA PRO A 269 25.51 -43.41 14.70
C PRO A 269 26.45 -43.65 15.89
N GLY A 270 27.49 -42.82 15.99
CA GLY A 270 28.38 -42.73 17.14
C GLY A 270 27.70 -42.14 18.38
N LEU A 271 27.82 -42.88 19.49
CA LEU A 271 27.54 -42.44 20.86
C LEU A 271 28.36 -41.19 21.23
N VAL A 272 27.68 -40.13 21.66
CA VAL A 272 28.23 -39.23 22.70
C VAL A 272 27.26 -39.21 23.88
N ARG A 273 27.79 -39.67 25.00
CA ARG A 273 27.16 -39.83 26.30
C ARG A 273 27.45 -38.57 27.12
N CYS A 274 26.43 -37.81 27.49
CA CYS A 274 26.52 -36.92 28.66
C CYS A 274 25.39 -37.25 29.64
N ARG A 275 25.81 -37.41 30.89
CA ARG A 275 25.07 -37.97 32.02
C ARG A 275 24.55 -36.80 32.87
N THR A 276 23.29 -36.94 33.30
CA THR A 276 22.71 -36.46 34.58
C THR A 276 22.77 -34.97 34.96
N GLN A 277 21.59 -34.39 35.16
CA GLN A 277 21.15 -34.08 36.54
C GLN A 277 19.62 -34.13 36.65
N LYS A 278 19.15 -34.95 37.61
CA LYS A 278 17.79 -34.95 38.17
C LYS A 278 17.75 -33.97 39.34
N GLY A 279 16.60 -33.34 39.54
CA GLY A 279 16.18 -32.68 40.79
C GLY A 279 14.96 -31.82 40.50
N LEU A 280 13.75 -32.34 40.74
CA LEU A 280 12.86 -31.96 41.88
C LEU A 280 12.30 -30.52 41.72
N HIS A 281 11.04 -30.16 41.95
CA HIS A 281 9.75 -30.78 42.25
C HIS A 281 8.82 -29.57 42.58
N LEU A 282 7.50 -29.67 42.38
CA LEU A 282 6.44 -28.74 42.84
C LEU A 282 6.40 -27.34 42.15
N LEU A 283 5.28 -26.73 41.75
CA LEU A 283 3.91 -26.73 42.28
C LEU A 283 2.85 -26.67 41.17
N LYS A 284 1.72 -27.34 41.42
CA LYS A 284 0.38 -27.08 40.87
C LYS A 284 -0.36 -26.06 41.77
N ALA A 285 -1.42 -25.44 41.22
CA ALA A 285 -2.42 -24.51 41.81
C ALA A 285 -1.99 -23.03 41.80
N PHE A 286 -2.79 -22.02 41.42
CA PHE A 286 -4.23 -21.72 41.60
C PHE A 286 -4.83 -21.13 40.29
N MET A 287 -6.03 -21.48 39.79
CA MET A 287 -7.41 -21.12 40.22
C MET A 287 -7.75 -19.62 40.30
N ASN A 288 -8.56 -19.19 39.33
CA ASN A 288 -9.72 -18.26 39.37
C ASN A 288 -9.79 -17.16 40.44
N CYS A 289 -10.09 -15.94 39.98
CA CYS A 289 -11.23 -15.17 40.52
C CYS A 289 -11.76 -14.15 39.49
N SER A 290 -13.09 -14.18 39.35
CA SER A 290 -13.93 -13.21 38.67
C SER A 290 -14.02 -11.88 39.45
N ASN A 291 -14.29 -10.81 38.71
CA ASN A 291 -15.33 -9.82 39.00
C ASN A 291 -15.86 -9.29 37.67
#